data_AF-A0A936B3R3-F1
#
_entry.id   AF-A0A936B3R3-F1
#
_cell.length_a   1.000
_cell.length_b   1.000
_cell.length_c   1.000
_cell.angle_alpha   90.00
_cell.angle_beta   90.00
_cell.angle_gamma   90.00
#
_symmetry.space_group_name_H-M   'P 1'
#
loop_
_entity.id
_entity.type
_entity.pdbx_description
1 polymer ?
#
loop_
_entity_poly.entity_id
_entity_poly.type
_entity_poly.pdbx_seq_one_letter_code
_entity_poly.pdbx_strand_id
1 'polypeptide(L)'
;MTTPDTTPTPLHWRGELRRLLKLNEAQAALGWAVILVLVTLIATIYLIQASHIAETGRRVQILQFDLADYKRQNSVLERQIAESQSLNRLETAARQLGFVLATPEEIEYIIVPDYPAHTESLALLPTAVPTPAEPIELIEEALWLVVRDNITDLRRGASSE
;
A
#
# COMPACT_ATOMS: atom_id res chain seq x y z
N MET A 1 7.45 16.86 102.94
CA MET A 1 7.32 18.13 102.20
C MET A 1 8.74 18.61 101.92
N THR A 2 9.28 18.75 100.71
CA THR A 2 8.71 19.08 99.39
C THR A 2 9.66 18.61 98.26
N THR A 3 9.08 17.91 97.28
CA THR A 3 9.37 17.80 95.83
C THR A 3 10.80 17.92 95.24
N PRO A 4 11.21 16.99 94.35
CA PRO A 4 12.30 17.20 93.39
C PRO A 4 11.78 17.95 92.15
N ASP A 5 12.51 18.95 91.66
CA ASP A 5 12.20 19.60 90.37
C ASP A 5 13.31 19.35 89.35
N THR A 6 12.87 18.92 88.18
CA THR A 6 13.63 18.36 87.07
C THR A 6 13.95 19.44 86.06
N THR A 7 15.23 19.70 85.80
CA THR A 7 15.66 20.57 84.70
C THR A 7 15.43 19.89 83.35
N PRO A 8 14.71 20.50 82.39
CA PRO A 8 14.51 19.91 81.06
C PRO A 8 15.73 20.14 80.16
N THR A 9 16.27 19.05 79.61
CA THR A 9 17.33 19.02 78.59
C THR A 9 16.84 19.58 77.25
N PRO A 10 17.62 20.44 76.54
CA PRO A 10 17.22 20.95 75.23
C PRO A 10 17.27 19.85 74.16
N LEU A 11 16.15 19.69 73.45
CA LEU A 11 15.90 18.62 72.48
C LEU A 11 16.82 18.67 71.25
N HIS A 12 17.29 17.49 70.86
CA HIS A 12 18.13 17.11 69.72
C HIS A 12 17.38 17.08 68.36
N TRP A 13 16.30 17.85 68.22
CA TRP A 13 15.33 17.76 67.11
C TRP A 13 15.87 18.11 65.72
N ARG A 14 17.07 18.72 65.64
CA ARG A 14 17.66 19.19 64.36
C ARG A 14 18.21 18.06 63.48
N GLY A 15 18.43 16.86 64.03
CA GLY A 15 18.97 15.71 63.28
C GLY A 15 17.93 14.99 62.42
N GLU A 16 16.69 14.89 62.88
CA GLU A 16 15.65 14.06 62.27
C GLU A 16 15.07 14.68 60.98
N LEU A 17 14.98 16.02 60.93
CA LEU A 17 14.43 16.73 59.76
C LEU A 17 15.25 16.54 58.47
N ARG A 18 16.56 16.32 58.59
CA ARG A 18 17.43 16.08 57.42
C ARG A 18 17.19 14.73 56.77
N ARG A 19 16.70 13.73 57.52
CA ARG A 19 16.40 12.40 56.99
C ARG A 19 15.10 12.40 56.20
N LEU A 20 14.12 13.20 56.63
CA LEU A 20 12.84 13.36 55.94
C LEU A 20 12.99 14.09 54.60
N LEU A 21 13.84 15.12 54.51
CA LEU A 21 14.11 15.80 53.24
C LEU A 21 14.82 14.90 52.21
N LYS A 22 15.77 14.06 52.65
CA LYS A 22 16.50 13.14 51.74
C LYS A 22 15.60 12.09 51.08
N LEU A 23 14.49 11.71 51.71
CA LEU A 23 13.52 10.77 51.12
C LEU A 23 12.72 11.43 49.99
N ASN A 24 12.39 12.72 50.15
CA ASN A 24 11.65 13.48 49.15
C ASN A 24 12.50 13.76 47.89
N GLU A 25 13.80 14.01 48.09
CA GLU A 25 14.78 14.18 46.98
C GLU A 25 14.95 12.87 46.18
N ALA A 26 15.04 11.73 46.88
CA ALA A 26 15.17 10.42 46.23
C ALA A 26 13.91 10.04 45.44
N GLN A 27 12.71 10.34 45.98
CA GLN A 27 11.44 10.12 45.29
C GLN A 27 11.27 11.05 44.07
N ALA A 28 11.67 12.31 44.17
CA ALA A 28 11.67 13.24 43.05
C ALA A 28 12.64 12.79 41.94
N ALA A 29 13.85 12.36 42.30
CA ALA A 29 14.82 11.83 41.36
C ALA A 29 14.31 10.58 40.63
N LEU A 30 13.63 9.67 41.35
CA LEU A 30 13.02 8.49 40.76
C LEU A 30 11.89 8.86 39.78
N GLY A 31 11.05 9.83 40.14
CA GLY A 31 9.97 10.32 39.26
C GLY A 31 10.51 10.92 37.96
N TRP A 32 11.55 11.75 38.04
CA TRP A 32 12.23 12.29 36.86
C TRP A 32 12.88 11.20 36.01
N ALA A 33 13.49 10.20 36.62
CA ALA A 33 14.06 9.06 35.89
C ALA A 33 12.98 8.30 35.09
N VAL A 34 11.81 8.06 35.68
CA VAL A 34 10.68 7.42 34.99
C VAL A 34 10.20 8.26 33.82
N ILE A 35 10.04 9.57 34.00
CA ILE A 35 9.64 10.50 32.92
C ILE A 35 10.65 10.46 31.78
N LEU A 36 11.95 10.53 32.08
CA LEU A 36 13.01 10.47 31.07
C LEU A 36 13.00 9.16 30.30
N VAL A 37 12.81 8.03 30.98
CA VAL A 37 12.68 6.71 30.34
C VAL A 37 11.47 6.70 29.40
N LEU A 38 10.33 7.23 29.85
CA LEU A 38 9.10 7.25 29.08
C LEU A 38 9.20 8.14 27.83
N VAL A 39 9.81 9.33 27.97
CA VAL A 39 10.11 10.23 26.84
C VAL A 39 11.07 9.56 25.85
N THR A 40 12.12 8.92 26.35
CA THR A 40 13.10 8.23 25.51
C THR A 40 12.43 7.09 24.74
N LEU A 41 11.58 6.31 25.40
CA LEU A 41 10.83 5.21 24.78
C LEU A 41 9.90 5.70 23.67
N ILE A 42 9.16 6.79 23.90
CA ILE A 42 8.33 7.43 22.87
C ILE A 42 9.21 7.92 21.71
N ALA A 43 10.33 8.59 21.99
CA ALA A 43 11.25 9.07 20.96
C ALA A 43 11.83 7.93 20.12
N THR A 44 12.21 6.81 20.74
CA THR A 44 12.70 5.61 20.05
C THR A 44 11.63 5.01 19.15
N ILE A 45 10.39 4.84 19.65
CA ILE A 45 9.27 4.32 18.84
C ILE A 45 9.00 5.22 17.64
N TYR A 46 9.01 6.55 17.84
CA TYR A 46 8.80 7.52 16.77
C TYR A 46 9.91 7.44 15.70
N LEU A 47 11.16 7.29 16.13
CA LEU A 47 12.31 7.17 15.22
C LEU A 47 12.27 5.87 14.38
N ILE A 48 11.83 4.76 15.00
CA ILE A 48 11.63 3.48 14.30
C ILE A 48 10.52 3.61 13.27
N GLN A 49 9.39 4.23 13.61
CA GLN A 49 8.29 4.46 12.65
C GLN A 49 8.74 5.31 11.45
N ALA A 50 9.53 6.35 11.67
CA ALA A 50 10.08 7.18 10.59
C ALA A 50 10.94 6.37 9.60
N SER A 51 11.65 5.33 10.09
CA SER A 51 12.50 4.46 9.27
C SER A 51 11.69 3.51 8.38
N HIS A 52 10.55 3.00 8.86
CA HIS A 52 9.65 2.15 8.07
C HIS A 52 8.98 2.89 6.91
N ILE A 53 8.69 4.18 7.07
CA ILE A 53 8.12 5.04 6.02
C ILE A 53 9.15 5.28 4.90
N ALA A 54 10.42 5.46 5.25
CA ALA A 54 11.49 5.69 4.27
C ALA A 54 11.75 4.46 3.38
N GLU A 55 11.77 3.25 3.96
CA GLU A 55 11.99 2.01 3.20
C GLU A 55 10.78 1.69 2.29
N THR A 56 9.57 1.86 2.81
CA THR A 56 8.33 1.65 2.03
C THR A 56 8.21 2.66 0.90
N GLY A 57 8.55 3.94 1.14
CA GLY A 57 8.56 4.97 0.11
C GLY A 57 9.55 4.68 -1.01
N ARG A 58 10.76 4.19 -0.66
CA ARG A 58 11.74 3.78 -1.66
C ARG A 58 11.26 2.60 -2.50
N ARG A 59 10.63 1.61 -1.87
CA ARG A 59 10.04 0.46 -2.57
C ARG A 59 8.93 0.89 -3.52
N VAL A 60 8.03 1.76 -3.08
CA VAL A 60 6.98 2.33 -3.93
C VAL A 60 7.58 3.09 -5.12
N GLN A 61 8.64 3.87 -4.91
CA GLN A 61 9.30 4.60 -5.98
C GLN A 61 9.91 3.67 -7.04
N ILE A 62 10.53 2.56 -6.61
CA ILE A 62 11.09 1.54 -7.51
C ILE A 62 9.96 0.89 -8.32
N LEU A 63 8.87 0.45 -7.67
CA LEU A 63 7.75 -0.16 -8.39
C LEU A 63 7.10 0.80 -9.40
N GLN A 64 7.00 2.08 -9.08
CA GLN A 64 6.49 3.08 -10.02
C GLN A 64 7.41 3.28 -11.22
N PHE A 65 8.72 3.28 -11.00
CA PHE A 65 9.71 3.35 -12.08
C PHE A 65 9.59 2.13 -13.00
N ASP A 66 9.55 0.93 -12.44
CA ASP A 66 9.42 -0.31 -13.20
C ASP A 66 8.11 -0.33 -14.01
N LEU A 67 7.00 0.08 -13.39
CA LEU A 67 5.71 0.19 -14.07
C LEU A 67 5.75 1.15 -15.26
N ALA A 68 6.38 2.32 -15.07
CA ALA A 68 6.53 3.30 -16.15
C ALA A 68 7.38 2.75 -17.30
N ASP A 69 8.45 2.02 -16.99
CA ASP A 69 9.30 1.38 -17.98
C ASP A 69 8.55 0.30 -18.76
N TYR A 70 7.83 -0.60 -18.08
CA TYR A 70 7.03 -1.64 -18.74
C TYR A 70 5.92 -1.06 -19.61
N LYS A 71 5.23 0.00 -19.17
CA LYS A 71 4.23 0.68 -20.00
C LYS A 71 4.84 1.25 -21.26
N ARG A 72 6.03 1.84 -21.17
CA ARG A 72 6.75 2.36 -22.33
C ARG A 72 7.11 1.23 -23.28
N GLN A 73 7.68 0.13 -22.78
CA GLN A 73 8.03 -1.03 -23.60
C GLN A 73 6.80 -1.60 -24.32
N ASN A 74 5.67 -1.73 -23.63
CA ASN A 74 4.43 -2.21 -24.23
C ASN A 74 3.94 -1.29 -25.35
N SER A 75 3.92 0.04 -25.13
CA SER A 75 3.53 1.01 -26.16
C SER A 75 4.41 0.96 -27.42
N VAL A 76 5.69 0.59 -27.26
CA VAL A 76 6.61 0.41 -28.39
C VAL A 76 6.28 -0.88 -29.14
N LEU A 77 6.00 -1.97 -28.43
CA LEU A 77 5.58 -3.24 -29.03
C LEU A 77 4.24 -3.10 -29.77
N GLU A 78 3.25 -2.45 -29.17
CA GLU A 78 1.96 -2.18 -29.81
C GLU A 78 2.12 -1.40 -31.12
N ARG A 79 3.01 -0.39 -31.13
CA ARG A 79 3.35 0.34 -32.36
C ARG A 79 3.96 -0.60 -33.41
N GLN A 80 4.92 -1.45 -33.02
CA GLN A 80 5.55 -2.39 -33.96
C GLN A 80 4.55 -3.39 -34.53
N ILE A 81 3.64 -3.90 -33.71
CA ILE A 81 2.56 -4.77 -34.15
C ILE A 81 1.69 -4.04 -35.17
N ALA A 82 1.24 -2.83 -34.86
CA ALA A 82 0.43 -2.01 -35.76
C ALA A 82 1.16 -1.72 -37.09
N GLU A 83 2.46 -1.43 -37.05
CA GLU A 83 3.29 -1.23 -38.25
C GLU A 83 3.41 -2.52 -39.07
N SER A 84 3.59 -3.67 -38.42
CA SER A 84 3.71 -4.98 -39.07
C SER A 84 2.39 -5.44 -39.71
N GLN A 85 1.27 -5.14 -39.05
CA GLN A 85 -0.09 -5.45 -39.51
C GLN A 85 -0.68 -4.36 -40.40
N SER A 86 0.05 -3.25 -40.60
CA SER A 86 -0.50 -2.12 -41.35
C SER A 86 -0.86 -2.56 -42.77
N LEU A 87 -2.13 -2.32 -43.13
CA LEU A 87 -2.66 -2.65 -44.45
C LEU A 87 -1.80 -2.05 -45.57
N ASN A 88 -1.22 -0.87 -45.33
CA ASN A 88 -0.31 -0.20 -46.26
C ASN A 88 0.95 -1.04 -46.55
N ARG A 89 1.58 -1.64 -45.53
CA ARG A 89 2.74 -2.51 -45.72
C ARG A 89 2.36 -3.77 -46.48
N LEU A 90 1.21 -4.36 -46.15
CA LEU A 90 0.69 -5.55 -46.83
C LEU A 90 0.39 -5.25 -48.31
N GLU A 91 -0.27 -4.13 -48.60
CA GLU A 91 -0.60 -3.69 -49.95
C GLU A 91 0.65 -3.37 -50.76
N THR A 92 1.63 -2.69 -50.15
CA THR A 92 2.92 -2.40 -50.77
C THR A 92 3.67 -3.68 -51.13
N ALA A 93 3.73 -4.64 -50.20
CA ALA A 93 4.36 -5.94 -50.45
C ALA A 93 3.61 -6.73 -51.54
N ALA A 94 2.28 -6.72 -51.53
CA ALA A 94 1.46 -7.37 -52.54
C ALA A 94 1.73 -6.78 -53.94
N ARG A 95 1.78 -5.45 -54.07
CA ARG A 95 2.13 -4.78 -55.33
C ARG A 95 3.54 -5.13 -55.80
N GLN A 96 4.53 -5.21 -54.89
CA GLN A 96 5.91 -5.62 -55.24
C GLN A 96 6.00 -7.06 -55.74
N LEU A 97 5.13 -7.94 -55.23
CA LEU A 97 5.01 -9.33 -55.68
C LEU A 97 4.21 -9.46 -56.99
N GLY A 98 3.72 -8.35 -57.55
CA GLY A 98 2.96 -8.33 -58.80
C GLY A 98 1.47 -8.64 -58.63
N PHE A 99 0.95 -8.67 -57.40
CA PHE A 99 -0.48 -8.78 -57.17
C PHE A 99 -1.19 -7.50 -57.64
N VAL A 100 -2.33 -7.69 -58.27
CA VAL A 100 -3.23 -6.64 -58.76
C VAL A 100 -4.63 -6.90 -58.22
N LEU A 101 -5.48 -5.86 -58.21
CA LEU A 101 -6.88 -6.01 -57.83
C LEU A 101 -7.58 -6.91 -58.84
N ALA A 102 -8.18 -8.01 -58.38
CA ALA A 102 -8.94 -8.91 -59.24
C ALA A 102 -10.21 -8.22 -59.75
N THR A 103 -10.48 -8.35 -61.04
CA THR A 103 -11.74 -7.91 -61.64
C THR A 103 -12.84 -8.96 -61.37
N PRO A 104 -14.14 -8.59 -61.41
CA PRO A 104 -15.22 -9.54 -61.15
C PRO A 104 -15.21 -10.79 -62.02
N GLU A 105 -14.60 -10.70 -63.20
CA GLU A 105 -14.47 -11.78 -64.19
C GLU A 105 -13.33 -12.77 -63.85
N GLU A 106 -12.39 -12.37 -63.00
CA GLU A 106 -11.23 -13.17 -62.58
C GLU A 106 -11.47 -13.90 -61.25
N ILE A 107 -12.66 -13.75 -60.65
CA ILE A 107 -13.01 -14.35 -59.34
C ILE A 107 -13.81 -15.63 -59.58
N GLU A 108 -13.22 -16.77 -59.26
CA GLU A 108 -13.89 -18.07 -59.28
C GLU A 108 -14.50 -18.39 -57.92
N TYR A 109 -15.82 -18.62 -57.89
CA TYR A 109 -16.55 -18.98 -56.67
C TYR A 109 -16.63 -20.50 -56.54
N ILE A 110 -16.05 -21.03 -55.46
CA ILE A 110 -16.12 -22.46 -55.12
C ILE A 110 -17.14 -22.63 -53.99
N ILE A 111 -18.10 -23.54 -54.17
CA ILE A 111 -19.04 -23.93 -53.12
C ILE A 111 -18.33 -24.96 -52.24
N VAL A 112 -18.03 -24.60 -51.00
CA VAL A 112 -17.48 -25.53 -50.01
C VAL A 112 -18.64 -26.25 -49.33
N PRO A 113 -18.82 -27.57 -49.52
CA PRO A 113 -19.85 -28.35 -48.83
C PRO A 113 -19.59 -28.34 -47.32
N ASP A 114 -20.66 -28.26 -46.52
CA ASP A 114 -20.58 -28.20 -45.06
C ASP A 114 -19.65 -27.09 -44.53
N TYR A 115 -19.49 -25.98 -45.27
CA TYR A 115 -18.77 -24.81 -44.77
C TYR A 115 -19.41 -24.43 -43.43
N PRO A 116 -18.64 -24.41 -42.32
CA PRO A 116 -19.20 -24.00 -41.06
C PRO A 116 -19.63 -22.55 -41.25
N ALA A 117 -20.94 -22.36 -41.37
CA ALA A 117 -21.53 -21.06 -41.08
C ALA A 117 -21.27 -20.89 -39.60
N HIS A 118 -20.07 -20.41 -39.25
CA HIS A 118 -19.87 -19.77 -38.00
C HIS A 118 -20.90 -18.65 -38.03
N THR A 119 -22.03 -18.92 -37.38
CA THR A 119 -22.83 -17.87 -36.78
C THR A 119 -21.95 -17.37 -35.64
N GLU A 120 -20.79 -16.81 -35.98
CA GLU A 120 -20.28 -15.67 -35.24
C GLU A 120 -21.38 -14.67 -35.47
N SER A 121 -22.37 -14.76 -34.58
CA SER A 121 -23.15 -13.61 -34.26
C SER A 121 -22.09 -12.51 -34.15
N LEU A 122 -22.12 -11.57 -35.08
CA LEU A 122 -21.69 -10.21 -34.80
C LEU A 122 -22.61 -9.62 -33.71
N ALA A 123 -23.04 -10.39 -32.70
CA ALA A 123 -22.59 -10.10 -31.35
C ALA A 123 -21.15 -9.65 -31.50
N LEU A 124 -21.04 -8.34 -31.76
CA LEU A 124 -20.12 -7.45 -31.11
C LEU A 124 -19.33 -8.36 -30.19
N LEU A 125 -18.03 -8.57 -30.48
CA LEU A 125 -17.10 -8.87 -29.41
C LEU A 125 -17.70 -8.18 -28.19
N PRO A 126 -17.87 -8.83 -27.05
CA PRO A 126 -17.97 -7.99 -25.91
C PRO A 126 -16.65 -7.16 -25.99
N THR A 127 -16.65 -5.94 -26.58
CA THR A 127 -17.03 -4.75 -25.85
C THR A 127 -17.68 -5.32 -24.62
N ALA A 128 -16.82 -5.69 -23.67
CA ALA A 128 -17.11 -5.31 -22.33
C ALA A 128 -17.50 -3.82 -22.49
N VAL A 129 -18.78 -3.58 -22.84
CA VAL A 129 -19.66 -2.81 -22.00
C VAL A 129 -19.22 -3.36 -20.67
N PRO A 130 -18.33 -2.64 -19.93
CA PRO A 130 -18.12 -3.05 -18.56
C PRO A 130 -19.55 -3.25 -18.09
N THR A 131 -19.93 -4.49 -17.74
CA THR A 131 -21.17 -4.72 -17.03
C THR A 131 -21.18 -3.57 -16.06
N PRO A 132 -22.11 -2.59 -16.18
CA PRO A 132 -22.08 -1.46 -15.27
C PRO A 132 -22.04 -2.14 -13.93
N ALA A 133 -20.88 -2.05 -13.27
CA ALA A 133 -20.66 -2.73 -12.01
C ALA A 133 -21.86 -2.26 -11.24
N GLU A 134 -22.75 -3.19 -10.84
CA GLU A 134 -23.97 -2.85 -10.12
C GLU A 134 -23.57 -1.73 -9.19
N PRO A 135 -24.17 -0.53 -9.31
CA PRO A 135 -23.67 0.63 -8.61
C PRO A 135 -23.46 0.15 -7.20
N ILE A 136 -22.19 0.16 -6.77
CA ILE A 136 -21.86 -0.13 -5.39
C ILE A 136 -22.52 1.05 -4.69
N GLU A 137 -23.79 0.85 -4.34
CA GLU A 137 -24.59 1.70 -3.51
C GLU A 137 -23.78 1.73 -2.22
N LEU A 138 -22.99 2.80 -2.10
CA LEU A 138 -21.98 3.03 -1.08
C LEU A 138 -20.67 2.23 -1.20
N ILE A 139 -19.74 2.81 -1.97
CA ILE A 139 -18.29 2.65 -1.76
C ILE A 139 -17.93 2.76 -0.28
N GLU A 140 -18.63 3.58 0.51
CA GLU A 140 -18.42 3.71 1.96
C GLU A 140 -18.78 2.45 2.77
N GLU A 141 -19.77 1.68 2.35
CA GLU A 141 -20.19 0.45 3.06
C GLU A 141 -19.20 -0.69 2.79
N ALA A 142 -18.74 -0.79 1.53
CA ALA A 142 -17.63 -1.69 1.16
C ALA A 142 -16.32 -1.31 1.88
N LEU A 143 -16.03 0.00 2.02
CA LEU A 143 -14.85 0.48 2.72
C LEU A 143 -14.93 0.18 4.22
N TRP A 144 -16.10 0.36 4.83
CA TRP A 144 -16.32 0.04 6.25
C TRP A 144 -16.19 -1.45 6.56
N LEU A 145 -16.62 -2.32 5.64
CA LEU A 145 -16.46 -3.77 5.78
C LEU A 145 -14.98 -4.19 5.80
N VAL A 146 -14.18 -3.66 4.88
CA VAL A 146 -12.73 -3.96 4.78
C VAL A 146 -11.93 -3.33 5.93
N VAL A 147 -12.31 -2.14 6.38
CA VAL A 147 -11.64 -1.47 7.51
C VAL A 147 -11.89 -2.21 8.82
N ARG A 148 -13.10 -2.73 9.04
CA ARG A 148 -13.43 -3.47 10.26
C ARG A 148 -12.67 -4.79 10.38
N ASP A 149 -12.52 -5.51 9.27
CA ASP A 149 -11.77 -6.78 9.25
C ASP A 149 -10.27 -6.57 9.53
N ASN A 150 -9.67 -5.55 8.91
CA ASN A 150 -8.24 -5.27 9.07
C ASN A 150 -7.85 -4.73 10.45
N ILE A 151 -8.73 -3.98 11.12
CA ILE A 151 -8.43 -3.43 12.46
C ILE A 151 -8.38 -4.53 13.53
N THR A 152 -9.19 -5.58 13.39
CA THR A 152 -9.16 -6.72 14.33
C THR A 152 -7.95 -7.62 14.12
N ASP A 153 -7.42 -7.70 12.91
CA ASP A 153 -6.27 -8.56 12.59
C ASP A 153 -4.92 -7.90 12.91
N LEU A 154 -4.84 -6.57 12.88
CA LEU A 154 -3.66 -5.81 13.31
C LEU A 154 -3.30 -5.99 14.79
N ARG A 155 -4.24 -6.46 15.63
CA ARG A 155 -3.98 -6.80 17.04
C ARG A 155 -3.69 -8.29 17.28
N ARG A 156 -4.00 -9.17 16.32
CA ARG A 156 -3.89 -10.63 16.48
C ARG A 156 -2.81 -11.28 15.60
N GLY A 157 -2.35 -10.61 14.54
CA GLY A 157 -1.36 -11.14 13.59
C GLY A 157 0.13 -11.00 13.94
N ALA A 158 0.50 -10.65 15.18
CA ALA A 158 1.91 -10.61 15.62
C ALA A 158 2.39 -11.90 16.32
N SER A 159 1.69 -13.03 16.13
CA SER A 159 2.12 -14.33 16.64
C SER A 159 1.46 -15.50 15.89
N SER A 160 2.07 -15.93 14.79
CA SER A 160 2.10 -17.31 14.24
C SER A 160 2.93 -17.24 12.96
N GLU A 161 4.22 -17.57 13.07
CA GLU A 161 4.84 -18.83 12.58
C GLU A 161 4.89 -18.95 11.06
#